data_AF-A0A2V8QEX8-F1
#
_entry.id   AF-A0A2V8QEX8-F1
#
_cell.length_a   1.000
_cell.length_b   1.000
_cell.length_c   1.000
_cell.angle_alpha   90.00
_cell.angle_beta   90.00
_cell.angle_gamma   90.00
#
_symmetry.space_group_name_H-M   'P 1'
#
loop_
_entity.id
_entity.type
_entity.pdbx_description
1 polymer ?
#
loop_
_entity_poly.entity_id
_entity_poly.type
_entity_poly.pdbx_seq_one_letter_code
_entity_poly.pdbx_strand_id
1 'polypeptide(L)'
;MVVDFDTIEGLSPESRAHLLGEAADEWSGGACSRPLPNGWRLVILNPAHGKQRNRATLMEEVAHVFLGHQPNRLAIIGRNPTVREGAEDPGRNPAPGSPPGQPGWSGAVKEGSPSKQTLARDYNHDDEEAAYAVGAAALVPYEALRRFVIQGRRASEIARHFGVSRQLVEYRIKVTHLWKEYKRASTTRAEHV
;
A
#
# COMPACT_ATOMS: atom_id res chain seq x y z
N MET A 1 -0.01 10.07 -12.97
CA MET A 1 -1.42 10.26 -13.35
C MET A 1 -2.27 9.61 -12.27
N VAL A 2 -3.25 10.32 -11.71
CA VAL A 2 -4.21 9.75 -10.76
C VAL A 2 -5.43 9.32 -11.56
N VAL A 3 -5.86 8.08 -11.38
CA VAL A 3 -6.96 7.46 -12.13
C VAL A 3 -8.06 7.08 -11.15
N ASP A 4 -9.32 7.37 -11.51
CA ASP A 4 -10.47 7.04 -10.66
C ASP A 4 -10.70 5.53 -10.66
N PHE A 5 -11.07 4.98 -9.51
CA PHE A 5 -11.32 3.55 -9.33
C PHE A 5 -12.41 3.01 -10.29
N ASP A 6 -13.38 3.84 -10.68
CA ASP A 6 -14.43 3.47 -11.63
C ASP A 6 -13.93 3.38 -13.07
N THR A 7 -12.77 3.97 -13.37
CA THR A 7 -12.16 3.90 -14.70
C THR A 7 -11.20 2.72 -14.87
N ILE A 8 -11.04 1.88 -13.84
CA ILE A 8 -10.23 0.67 -13.93
C ILE A 8 -11.02 -0.43 -14.65
N GLU A 9 -10.63 -0.69 -15.89
CA GLU A 9 -11.11 -1.83 -16.67
C GLU A 9 -10.47 -3.15 -16.18
N GLY A 10 -11.21 -4.26 -16.28
CA GLY A 10 -10.72 -5.60 -15.91
C GLY A 10 -10.93 -6.03 -14.45
N LEU A 11 -11.47 -5.16 -13.58
CA LEU A 11 -11.96 -5.55 -12.26
C LEU A 11 -13.35 -6.17 -12.35
N SER A 12 -13.53 -7.40 -11.85
CA SER A 12 -14.83 -8.05 -11.81
C SER A 12 -15.81 -7.29 -10.89
N PRO A 13 -17.13 -7.36 -11.13
CA PRO A 13 -18.13 -6.77 -10.24
C PRO A 13 -17.99 -7.25 -8.79
N GLU A 14 -17.66 -8.54 -8.56
CA GLU A 14 -17.47 -9.06 -7.20
C GLU A 14 -16.23 -8.44 -6.53
N SER A 15 -15.13 -8.30 -7.27
CA SER A 15 -13.90 -7.68 -6.76
C SER A 15 -14.13 -6.20 -6.41
N ARG A 16 -14.88 -5.49 -7.26
CA ARG A 16 -15.29 -4.11 -7.01
C ARG A 16 -16.16 -4.01 -5.75
N ALA A 17 -17.15 -4.87 -5.62
CA ALA A 17 -18.03 -4.91 -4.45
C ALA A 17 -17.27 -5.22 -3.15
N HIS A 18 -16.31 -6.15 -3.20
CA HIS A 18 -15.49 -6.49 -2.03
C HIS A 18 -14.55 -5.34 -1.62
N LEU A 19 -13.81 -4.75 -2.59
CA LEU A 19 -12.88 -3.64 -2.34
C LEU A 19 -13.57 -2.37 -1.82
N LEU A 20 -14.82 -2.13 -2.23
CA LEU A 20 -15.62 -0.99 -1.80
C LEU A 20 -16.57 -1.30 -0.63
N GLY A 21 -16.66 -2.58 -0.23
CA GLY A 21 -17.54 -3.07 0.81
C GLY A 21 -16.73 -3.62 1.99
N GLU A 22 -16.70 -4.95 2.13
CA GLU A 22 -16.08 -5.63 3.28
C GLU A 22 -14.62 -5.25 3.50
N ALA A 23 -13.85 -5.08 2.42
CA ALA A 23 -12.42 -4.74 2.51
C ALA A 23 -12.16 -3.23 2.47
N ALA A 24 -13.18 -2.36 2.50
CA ALA A 24 -13.00 -0.93 2.30
C ALA A 24 -12.04 -0.27 3.30
N ASP A 25 -11.94 -0.79 4.52
CA ASP A 25 -11.01 -0.28 5.54
C ASP A 25 -9.63 -0.96 5.53
N GLU A 26 -9.45 -2.01 4.72
CA GLU A 26 -8.23 -2.83 4.67
C GLU A 26 -7.17 -2.29 3.71
N TRP A 27 -7.52 -1.30 2.88
CA TRP A 27 -6.59 -0.69 1.93
C TRP A 27 -6.80 0.82 1.84
N SER A 28 -5.73 1.58 1.62
CA SER A 28 -5.81 3.03 1.43
C SER A 28 -5.49 3.48 0.01
N GLY A 29 -4.53 2.80 -0.61
CA GLY A 29 -4.08 3.06 -1.96
C GLY A 29 -2.88 2.16 -2.27
N GLY A 30 -2.29 2.36 -3.44
CA GLY A 30 -1.06 1.70 -3.82
C GLY A 30 -0.59 2.15 -5.19
N ALA A 31 0.72 2.21 -5.39
CA ALA A 31 1.33 2.38 -6.70
C ALA A 31 1.60 1.05 -7.40
N CYS A 32 1.39 1.00 -8.72
CA CYS A 32 1.80 -0.16 -9.50
C CYS A 32 3.32 -0.33 -9.45
N SER A 33 3.78 -1.55 -9.17
CA SER A 33 5.20 -1.89 -9.03
C SER A 33 6.00 -1.72 -10.33
N ARG A 34 5.34 -1.83 -11.50
CA ARG A 34 5.94 -1.58 -12.81
C ARG A 34 5.44 -0.26 -13.38
N PRO A 35 6.32 0.59 -13.92
CA PRO A 35 5.88 1.74 -14.70
C PRO A 35 5.16 1.27 -15.97
N LEU A 36 4.26 2.12 -16.46
CA LEU A 36 3.64 1.99 -17.77
C LEU A 36 4.72 2.09 -18.88
N PRO A 37 4.45 1.63 -20.12
CA PRO A 37 5.43 1.67 -21.22
C PRO A 37 6.02 3.07 -21.50
N ASN A 38 5.29 4.14 -21.18
CA ASN A 38 5.73 5.53 -21.30
C ASN A 38 6.52 6.05 -20.08
N GLY A 39 6.87 5.19 -19.13
CA GLY A 39 7.60 5.53 -17.91
C GLY A 39 6.73 6.09 -16.78
N TRP A 40 5.42 6.29 -16.98
CA TRP A 40 4.54 6.80 -15.93
C TRP A 40 4.25 5.75 -14.86
N ARG A 41 4.08 6.18 -13.61
CA ARG A 41 3.58 5.33 -12.52
C ARG A 41 2.10 5.57 -12.29
N LEU A 42 1.35 4.47 -12.17
CA LEU A 42 -0.06 4.48 -11.83
C LEU A 42 -0.20 4.37 -10.31
N VAL A 43 -0.99 5.27 -9.71
CA VAL A 43 -1.34 5.25 -8.29
C VAL A 43 -2.85 5.10 -8.20
N ILE A 44 -3.29 4.13 -7.40
CA ILE A 44 -4.69 3.83 -7.12
C ILE A 44 -4.98 4.31 -5.70
N LEU A 45 -6.09 5.02 -5.51
CA LEU A 45 -6.55 5.46 -4.20
C LEU A 45 -7.89 4.81 -3.89
N ASN A 46 -8.14 4.54 -2.62
CA ASN A 46 -9.43 4.02 -2.18
C ASN A 46 -10.50 5.13 -2.22
N PRO A 47 -11.52 5.04 -3.09
CA PRO A 47 -12.53 6.09 -3.22
C PRO A 47 -13.46 6.16 -1.99
N ALA A 48 -13.54 5.10 -1.17
CA ALA A 48 -14.33 5.11 0.07
C ALA A 48 -13.72 6.03 1.15
N HIS A 49 -12.44 6.38 1.02
CA HIS A 49 -11.77 7.27 1.95
C HIS A 49 -12.10 8.74 1.71
N GLY A 50 -12.28 9.48 2.81
CA GLY A 50 -12.45 10.93 2.76
C GLY A 50 -11.27 11.64 2.11
N LYS A 51 -11.53 12.79 1.49
CA LYS A 51 -10.53 13.57 0.73
C LYS A 51 -9.21 13.82 1.48
N GLN A 52 -9.27 14.05 2.79
CA GLN A 52 -8.08 14.27 3.61
C GLN A 52 -7.17 13.03 3.68
N ARG A 53 -7.76 11.83 3.81
CA ARG A 53 -7.04 10.56 3.84
C ARG A 53 -6.45 10.25 2.47
N ASN A 54 -7.23 10.42 1.40
CA ASN A 54 -6.74 10.25 0.03
C ASN A 54 -5.60 11.19 -0.35
N ARG A 55 -5.60 12.43 0.17
CA ARG A 55 -4.46 13.36 -0.02
C ARG A 55 -3.20 12.90 0.69
N ALA A 56 -3.32 12.37 1.91
CA ALA A 56 -2.19 11.80 2.65
C ALA A 56 -1.64 10.57 1.91
N THR A 57 -2.50 9.60 1.59
CA THR A 57 -2.12 8.39 0.84
C THR A 57 -1.46 8.75 -0.49
N LEU A 58 -2.05 9.64 -1.28
CA LEU A 58 -1.47 10.03 -2.56
C LEU A 58 -0.05 10.61 -2.39
N MET A 59 0.13 11.47 -1.39
CA MET A 59 1.42 12.10 -1.19
C MET A 59 2.47 11.12 -0.63
N GLU A 60 2.05 10.13 0.15
CA GLU A 60 2.88 9.01 0.59
C GLU A 60 3.35 8.16 -0.60
N GLU A 61 2.45 7.77 -1.51
CA GLU A 61 2.81 7.06 -2.74
C GLU A 61 3.76 7.86 -3.64
N VAL A 62 3.55 9.17 -3.76
CA VAL A 62 4.48 10.06 -4.47
C VAL A 62 5.84 10.09 -3.76
N ALA A 63 5.88 10.08 -2.44
CA ALA A 63 7.12 10.06 -1.67
C ALA A 63 7.88 8.72 -1.85
N HIS A 64 7.21 7.57 -1.80
CA HIS A 64 7.82 6.28 -2.13
C HIS A 64 8.47 6.31 -3.53
N VAL A 65 7.72 6.84 -4.50
CA VAL A 65 8.20 6.99 -5.89
C VAL A 65 9.44 7.87 -5.98
N PHE A 66 9.45 9.01 -5.27
CA PHE A 66 10.53 9.98 -5.26
C PHE A 66 11.79 9.45 -4.55
N LEU A 67 11.62 8.72 -3.44
CA LEU A 67 12.72 8.15 -2.65
C LEU A 67 13.28 6.86 -3.24
N GLY A 68 12.61 6.28 -4.26
CA GLY A 68 13.04 5.03 -4.88
C GLY A 68 12.71 3.79 -4.06
N HIS A 69 11.78 3.88 -3.11
CA HIS A 69 11.30 2.75 -2.32
C HIS A 69 10.54 1.77 -3.22
N GLN A 70 10.53 0.48 -2.84
CA GLN A 70 9.69 -0.50 -3.52
C GLN A 70 8.21 -0.22 -3.20
N PRO A 71 7.32 -0.11 -4.20
CA PRO A 71 5.91 0.14 -3.95
C PRO A 71 5.25 -1.00 -3.17
N ASN A 72 4.40 -0.65 -2.20
CA ASN A 72 3.53 -1.64 -1.56
C ASN A 72 2.60 -2.26 -2.61
N ARG A 73 2.62 -3.59 -2.68
CA ARG A 73 1.94 -4.37 -3.72
C ARG A 73 0.48 -4.61 -3.34
N LEU A 74 -0.45 -3.99 -4.06
CA LEU A 74 -1.82 -4.51 -4.14
C LEU A 74 -1.81 -5.77 -5.02
N ALA A 75 -1.74 -6.94 -4.40
CA ALA A 75 -1.73 -8.21 -5.11
C ALA A 75 -3.17 -8.68 -5.39
N ILE A 76 -3.53 -8.82 -6.67
CA ILE A 76 -4.75 -9.52 -7.08
C ILE A 76 -4.49 -11.01 -6.85
N ILE A 77 -5.14 -11.61 -5.85
CA ILE A 77 -5.18 -13.07 -5.72
C ILE A 77 -6.22 -13.59 -6.71
N GLY A 78 -5.79 -13.79 -7.96
CA GLY A 78 -6.60 -14.50 -8.94
C GLY A 78 -6.73 -15.97 -8.50
N ARG A 79 -7.92 -16.38 -8.03
CA ARG A 79 -8.26 -17.80 -8.04
C ARG A 79 -8.42 -18.21 -9.49
N ASN A 80 -7.46 -18.98 -10.00
CA ASN A 80 -7.57 -19.56 -11.34
C ASN A 80 -8.77 -20.53 -11.34
N PRO A 81 -9.80 -20.35 -12.18
CA PRO A 81 -10.86 -21.36 -12.30
C PRO A 81 -10.24 -22.60 -12.93
N THR A 82 -10.39 -23.73 -12.26
CA THR A 82 -9.90 -25.03 -12.73
C THR A 82 -10.47 -25.34 -14.11
N VAL A 83 -9.58 -25.47 -15.10
CA VAL A 83 -9.90 -26.06 -16.40
C VAL A 83 -10.38 -27.48 -16.12
N ARG A 84 -11.62 -27.78 -16.50
CA ARG A 84 -12.15 -29.15 -16.50
C ARG A 84 -11.51 -29.91 -17.65
N GLU A 85 -10.47 -30.68 -17.39
CA GLU A 85 -9.99 -31.69 -18.34
C GLU A 85 -10.87 -32.94 -18.23
N GLY A 86 -11.83 -33.03 -19.14
CA GLY A 86 -12.46 -34.29 -19.52
C GLY A 86 -12.10 -34.57 -20.98
N ALA A 87 -11.18 -35.51 -21.19
CA ALA A 87 -11.00 -36.23 -22.46
C ALA A 87 -10.16 -37.50 -22.18
N GLU A 88 -10.85 -38.61 -21.91
CA GLU A 88 -10.25 -39.94 -21.92
C GLU A 88 -10.09 -40.40 -23.38
N ASP A 89 -8.90 -40.87 -23.77
CA ASP A 89 -8.63 -41.50 -25.06
C ASP A 89 -8.21 -42.98 -24.83
N PRO A 90 -8.87 -43.98 -25.44
CA PRO A 90 -8.72 -45.37 -25.03
C PRO A 90 -7.59 -46.09 -25.79
N GLY A 91 -6.76 -46.81 -25.03
CA GLY A 91 -6.15 -48.05 -25.51
C GLY A 91 -4.64 -48.03 -25.76
N ARG A 92 -3.87 -48.57 -24.82
CA ARG A 92 -2.77 -49.51 -25.12
C ARG A 92 -2.27 -50.24 -23.86
N ASN A 93 -2.32 -51.56 -23.88
CA ASN A 93 -1.44 -52.45 -23.10
C ASN A 93 -0.47 -53.13 -24.10
N PRO A 94 0.79 -53.45 -23.73
CA PRO A 94 1.06 -54.75 -23.10
C PRO A 94 2.18 -54.78 -22.03
N ALA A 95 2.19 -55.86 -21.22
CA ALA A 95 3.18 -56.27 -20.21
C ALA A 95 4.38 -57.04 -20.84
N PRO A 96 5.22 -57.86 -20.15
CA PRO A 96 5.67 -57.95 -18.73
C PRO A 96 7.22 -58.11 -18.59
N GLY A 97 7.77 -58.14 -17.36
CA GLY A 97 9.09 -58.76 -17.11
C GLY A 97 9.87 -58.24 -15.90
N SER A 98 9.97 -59.04 -14.84
CA SER A 98 10.99 -58.94 -13.79
C SER A 98 12.04 -60.06 -13.98
N PRO A 99 13.31 -59.85 -13.59
CA PRO A 99 13.85 -60.69 -12.52
C PRO A 99 14.80 -59.96 -11.53
N PRO A 100 15.16 -60.60 -10.39
CA PRO A 100 15.66 -59.94 -9.18
C PRO A 100 17.17 -60.11 -8.92
N GLY A 101 17.81 -59.17 -8.17
CA GLY A 101 19.03 -59.47 -7.39
C GLY A 101 20.12 -58.37 -7.26
N GLN A 102 20.03 -57.57 -6.17
CA GLN A 102 21.11 -56.88 -5.41
C GLN A 102 21.85 -55.65 -6.03
N PRO A 103 22.71 -54.91 -5.28
CA PRO A 103 22.36 -53.90 -4.27
C PRO A 103 22.97 -52.50 -4.55
N GLY A 104 22.26 -51.41 -4.22
CA GLY A 104 22.89 -50.09 -3.99
C GLY A 104 22.39 -48.89 -4.83
N TRP A 105 22.22 -47.78 -4.10
CA TRP A 105 22.30 -46.37 -4.48
C TRP A 105 21.10 -45.60 -5.09
N SER A 106 20.74 -44.58 -4.30
CA SER A 106 20.18 -43.24 -4.64
C SER A 106 18.71 -43.16 -4.98
N GLY A 107 17.94 -42.82 -3.95
CA GLY A 107 16.57 -42.37 -4.03
C GLY A 107 16.37 -41.28 -5.08
N ALA A 108 15.24 -41.43 -5.77
CA ALA A 108 14.75 -40.56 -6.80
C ALA A 108 14.73 -39.09 -6.37
N VAL A 109 15.41 -38.24 -7.14
CA VAL A 109 15.01 -36.85 -7.28
C VAL A 109 13.79 -36.85 -8.18
N LYS A 110 12.61 -36.48 -7.66
CA LYS A 110 11.57 -35.82 -8.47
C LYS A 110 10.72 -34.88 -7.62
N GLU A 111 10.86 -33.60 -7.98
CA GLU A 111 9.91 -32.49 -7.91
C GLU A 111 9.39 -32.06 -6.53
N GLY A 112 10.09 -31.04 -6.01
CA GLY A 112 9.65 -30.26 -4.87
C GLY A 112 8.33 -29.55 -5.13
N SER A 113 7.41 -29.78 -4.21
CA SER A 113 6.19 -29.00 -3.97
C SER A 113 6.47 -27.49 -4.00
N PRO A 114 5.68 -26.65 -4.69
CA PRO A 114 5.87 -25.21 -4.64
C PRO A 114 5.48 -24.72 -3.24
N SER A 115 6.50 -24.36 -2.46
CA SER A 115 6.35 -23.75 -1.14
C SER A 115 5.51 -22.48 -1.25
N LYS A 116 4.42 -22.48 -0.50
CA LYS A 116 3.49 -21.38 -0.25
C LYS A 116 4.22 -20.25 0.51
N GLN A 117 5.06 -19.49 -0.18
CA GLN A 117 5.96 -18.52 0.46
C GLN A 117 6.26 -17.30 -0.43
N THR A 118 5.23 -16.54 -0.81
CA THR A 118 5.50 -15.21 -1.42
C THR A 118 4.34 -14.24 -1.16
N LEU A 119 4.33 -13.60 0.02
CA LEU A 119 3.49 -12.41 0.26
C LEU A 119 4.05 -11.47 1.34
N ALA A 120 5.07 -11.87 2.09
CA ALA A 120 5.63 -11.12 3.22
C ALA A 120 7.08 -10.62 3.01
N ARG A 121 7.63 -10.74 1.79
CA ARG A 121 8.95 -10.16 1.50
C ARG A 121 8.76 -8.72 1.03
N ASP A 122 9.30 -7.80 1.83
CA ASP A 122 9.56 -6.36 1.58
C ASP A 122 8.60 -5.33 2.19
N TYR A 123 8.16 -5.52 3.44
CA TYR A 123 7.75 -4.37 4.27
C TYR A 123 8.99 -3.83 5.00
N ASN A 124 9.50 -2.67 4.57
CA ASN A 124 10.63 -2.00 5.21
C ASN A 124 10.10 -0.80 6.01
N HIS A 125 10.04 -0.95 7.33
CA HIS A 125 9.52 0.08 8.23
C HIS A 125 10.21 1.45 8.05
N ASP A 126 11.52 1.47 7.78
CA ASP A 126 12.27 2.72 7.62
C ASP A 126 11.88 3.44 6.32
N ASP A 127 11.60 2.68 5.26
CA ASP A 127 11.14 3.24 3.98
C ASP A 127 9.72 3.83 4.12
N GLU A 128 8.85 3.16 4.86
CA GLU A 128 7.49 3.63 5.16
C GLU A 128 7.53 4.91 6.01
N GLU A 129 8.33 4.92 7.09
CA GLU A 129 8.48 6.10 7.94
C GLU A 129 9.04 7.30 7.15
N ALA A 130 10.06 7.07 6.33
CA ALA A 130 10.65 8.11 5.49
C ALA A 130 9.66 8.65 4.45
N ALA A 131 8.90 7.78 3.76
CA ALA A 131 7.88 8.19 2.80
C ALA A 131 6.76 9.00 3.48
N TYR A 132 6.28 8.54 4.63
CA TYR A 132 5.28 9.26 5.42
C TYR A 132 5.78 10.64 5.85
N ALA A 133 7.02 10.73 6.35
CA ALA A 133 7.63 11.99 6.78
C ALA A 133 7.76 13.00 5.64
N VAL A 134 8.26 12.55 4.47
CA VAL A 134 8.40 13.38 3.27
C VAL A 134 7.03 13.81 2.75
N GLY A 135 6.07 12.89 2.67
CA GLY A 135 4.73 13.20 2.21
C GLY A 135 4.01 14.20 3.13
N ALA A 136 4.12 14.03 4.44
CA ALA A 136 3.58 14.96 5.42
C ALA A 136 4.27 16.35 5.35
N ALA A 137 5.58 16.40 5.06
CA ALA A 137 6.31 17.65 4.88
C ALA A 137 5.88 18.42 3.62
N ALA A 138 5.55 17.70 2.54
CA ALA A 138 5.01 18.29 1.32
C ALA A 138 3.59 18.87 1.54
N LEU A 139 2.74 18.17 2.30
CA LEU A 139 1.38 18.62 2.61
C LEU A 139 1.34 19.77 3.63
N VAL A 140 2.27 19.77 4.58
CA VAL A 140 2.34 20.77 5.66
C VAL A 140 3.78 21.33 5.73
N PRO A 141 4.07 22.36 4.91
CA PRO A 141 5.40 22.97 4.83
C PRO A 141 5.84 23.56 6.17
N TYR A 142 7.13 23.37 6.51
CA TYR A 142 7.68 23.77 7.81
C TYR A 142 7.46 25.25 8.12
N GLU A 143 7.80 26.15 7.20
CA GLU A 143 7.73 27.59 7.43
C GLU A 143 6.29 28.06 7.71
N ALA A 144 5.33 27.56 6.94
CA ALA A 144 3.93 27.87 7.14
C ALA A 144 3.38 27.28 8.46
N LEU A 145 3.78 26.05 8.79
CA LEU A 145 3.44 25.42 10.07
C LEU A 145 3.97 26.22 11.26
N ARG A 146 5.24 26.61 11.21
CA ARG A 146 5.91 27.40 12.26
C ARG A 146 5.19 28.72 12.50
N ARG A 147 4.84 29.44 11.43
CA ARG A 147 4.07 30.70 11.53
C ARG A 147 2.73 30.49 12.22
N PHE A 148 1.98 29.46 11.84
CA PHE A 148 0.69 29.16 12.48
C PHE A 148 0.82 28.74 13.95
N VAL A 149 1.86 27.99 14.29
CA VAL A 149 2.17 27.63 15.69
C VAL A 149 2.46 28.89 16.51
N ILE A 150 3.30 29.80 16.01
CA ILE A 150 3.63 31.07 16.70
C ILE A 150 2.39 31.96 16.86
N GLN A 151 1.49 31.96 15.88
CA GLN A 151 0.20 32.66 15.94
C GLN A 151 -0.81 32.00 16.90
N GLY A 152 -0.48 30.88 17.56
CA GLY A 152 -1.39 30.19 18.47
C GLY A 152 -2.61 29.56 17.78
N ARG A 153 -2.51 29.22 16.49
CA ARG A 153 -3.57 28.49 15.78
C ARG A 153 -3.66 27.06 16.32
N ARG A 154 -4.88 26.57 16.55
CA ARG A 154 -5.14 25.19 16.98
C ARG A 154 -4.83 24.22 15.84
N ALA A 155 -4.39 23.01 16.16
CA ALA A 155 -4.11 21.98 15.15
C ALA A 155 -5.30 21.72 14.19
N SER A 156 -6.54 21.84 14.66
CA SER A 156 -7.74 21.74 13.82
C SER A 156 -7.87 22.88 12.81
N GLU A 157 -7.51 24.11 13.18
CA GLU A 157 -7.53 25.29 12.30
C GLU A 157 -6.44 25.18 11.22
N ILE A 158 -5.27 24.65 11.61
CA ILE A 158 -4.15 24.38 10.70
C ILE A 158 -4.51 23.24 9.74
N ALA A 159 -5.09 22.15 10.26
CA ALA A 159 -5.52 20.99 9.49
C ALA A 159 -6.54 21.38 8.42
N ARG A 160 -7.54 22.21 8.78
CA ARG A 160 -8.51 22.77 7.84
C ARG A 160 -7.84 23.63 6.77
N HIS A 161 -6.84 24.43 7.13
CA HIS A 161 -6.12 25.28 6.17
C HIS A 161 -5.38 24.47 5.11
N PHE A 162 -4.64 23.43 5.53
CA PHE A 162 -3.92 22.56 4.59
C PHE A 162 -4.80 21.46 3.97
N GLY A 163 -6.02 21.27 4.49
CA GLY A 163 -6.95 20.22 4.10
C GLY A 163 -6.42 18.80 4.37
N VAL A 164 -5.80 18.62 5.53
CA VAL A 164 -5.27 17.34 6.06
C VAL A 164 -5.95 17.02 7.40
N SER A 165 -5.63 15.87 7.99
CA SER A 165 -6.14 15.52 9.32
C SER A 165 -5.45 16.31 10.44
N ARG A 166 -6.13 16.47 11.58
CA ARG A 166 -5.53 17.03 12.80
C ARG A 166 -4.30 16.22 13.25
N GLN A 167 -4.38 14.90 13.15
CA GLN A 167 -3.31 13.99 13.55
C GLN A 167 -2.03 14.21 12.72
N LEU A 168 -2.16 14.40 11.40
CA LEU A 168 -1.01 14.70 10.54
C LEU A 168 -0.34 16.02 10.93
N VAL A 169 -1.12 17.05 11.26
CA VAL A 169 -0.57 18.32 11.77
C VAL A 169 0.15 18.12 13.11
N GLU A 170 -0.44 17.38 14.04
CA GLU A 170 0.18 17.10 15.35
C GLU A 170 1.47 16.29 15.21
N TYR A 171 1.49 15.30 14.31
CA TYR A 171 2.70 14.58 13.92
C TYR A 171 3.75 15.57 13.41
N ARG A 172 3.40 16.44 12.45
CA ARG A 172 4.32 17.44 11.89
C ARG A 172 4.90 18.36 12.94
N ILE A 173 4.08 18.87 13.85
CA ILE A 173 4.54 19.73 14.96
C ILE A 173 5.58 19.00 15.82
N LYS A 174 5.39 17.70 16.09
CA LYS A 174 6.30 16.89 16.91
C LYS A 174 7.64 16.65 16.20
N VAL A 175 7.60 16.15 14.96
CA VAL A 175 8.83 15.80 14.22
C VAL A 175 9.64 17.03 13.78
N THR A 176 9.03 18.21 13.74
CA THR A 176 9.74 19.48 13.51
C THR A 176 10.09 20.22 14.80
N HIS A 177 9.96 19.57 15.95
CA HIS A 177 10.29 20.10 17.28
C HIS A 177 9.57 21.39 17.68
N LEU A 178 8.37 21.65 17.14
CA LEU A 178 7.56 22.83 17.45
C LEU A 178 6.57 22.61 18.61
N TRP A 179 6.60 21.45 19.25
CA TRP A 179 5.61 21.06 20.25
C TRP A 179 5.61 21.97 21.48
N LYS A 180 6.80 22.41 21.94
CA LYS A 180 6.93 23.30 23.08
C LYS A 180 6.30 24.66 22.78
N GLU A 181 6.61 25.24 21.62
CA GLU A 181 6.04 26.48 21.11
C GLU A 181 4.53 26.39 20.98
N TYR A 182 4.03 25.30 20.39
CA TYR A 182 2.60 25.05 20.20
C TYR A 182 1.84 25.00 21.53
N LYS A 183 2.37 24.29 22.53
CA LYS A 183 1.76 24.24 23.86
C LYS A 183 1.74 25.61 24.53
N ARG A 184 2.84 26.36 24.51
CA ARG A 184 2.90 27.72 25.08
C ARG A 184 1.87 28.65 24.44
N ALA A 185 1.85 28.73 23.10
CA ALA A 185 0.93 29.60 22.37
C ALA A 185 -0.54 29.22 22.58
N SER A 186 -0.83 27.92 22.74
CA SER A 186 -2.19 27.44 23.04
C SER A 186 -2.68 27.85 24.43
N THR A 187 -1.79 27.94 25.42
CA THR A 187 -2.13 28.38 26.78
C THR A 187 -2.39 29.89 26.82
N THR A 188 -1.49 30.71 26.25
CA THR A 188 -1.65 32.17 26.22
C THR A 188 -2.96 32.63 25.55
N ARG A 189 -3.38 31.92 24.49
CA ARG A 189 -4.66 32.21 23.83
C ARG A 189 -5.87 31.91 24.73
N ALA A 190 -5.80 30.91 25.60
CA ALA A 190 -6.91 30.56 26.49
C ALA A 190 -7.09 31.56 27.64
N GLU A 191 -6.04 32.32 27.99
CA GLU A 191 -6.07 33.35 29.04
C GLU A 191 -6.66 34.68 28.57
N HIS A 192 -6.77 34.90 27.25
CA HIS A 192 -7.25 36.14 26.63
C HIS A 192 -8.65 36.02 25.99
N VAL A 193 -9.37 34.92 26.25
CA VAL A 193 -10.76 34.68 25.82
C VAL A 193 -11.64 34.61 27.05
#